data_AF-A0AA45W8P4-F1
#
_entry.id   AF-A0AA45W8P4-F1
#
_cell.length_a   1.000
_cell.length_b   1.000
_cell.length_c   1.000
_cell.angle_alpha   90.00
_cell.angle_beta   90.00
_cell.angle_gamma   90.00
#
_symmetry.space_group_name_H-M   'P 1'
#
loop_
_entity.id
_entity.type
_entity.pdbx_description
1 polymer ?
#
loop_
_entity_poly.entity_id
_entity_poly.type
_entity_poly.pdbx_seq_one_letter_code
_entity_poly.pdbx_strand_id
1 'polypeptide(L)'
;MIISDVEKFVFVHNPKVGGMTFRTALMPFDTRENFFFEWKEVGDLKKTLDLAHITPFQLNRFFPDVFASIESYYKFGFSRNPYSRFMSAISQHLKLCTPYIRNAVLSNEDLFYGIASEFALTSLKQDIIDQDVRMVHFRKQSNFFYYSGKIWVNDVFKLENLHEVKEESIGKYLGNSIDNPINQTSGYGGAYDITRLTRDAIRALNEFYGVDFNNFKYEKLS
;
A
#
# COMPACT_ATOMS: atom_id res chain seq x y z
N MET A 1 -0.37 -0.39 10.23
CA MET A 1 0.17 -1.73 10.58
C MET A 1 -0.67 -2.29 11.72
N ILE A 2 -0.74 -3.62 11.89
CA ILE A 2 -1.33 -4.26 13.08
C ILE A 2 -0.29 -5.18 13.69
N ILE A 3 -0.16 -5.15 15.01
CA ILE A 3 0.77 -6.01 15.75
C ILE A 3 -0.05 -6.77 16.79
N SER A 4 0.01 -8.10 16.74
CA SER A 4 -0.56 -8.95 17.76
C SER A 4 0.56 -9.63 18.54
N ASP A 5 0.78 -9.19 19.78
CA ASP A 5 1.73 -9.81 20.70
C ASP A 5 1.21 -11.12 21.28
N VAL A 6 -0.10 -11.32 21.28
CA VAL A 6 -0.76 -12.56 21.72
C VAL A 6 -0.62 -13.62 20.63
N GLU A 7 -1.02 -13.30 19.39
CA GLU A 7 -0.97 -14.25 18.26
C GLU A 7 0.41 -14.29 17.57
N LYS A 8 1.36 -13.44 17.99
CA LYS A 8 2.72 -13.32 17.46
C LYS A 8 2.78 -13.08 15.95
N PHE A 9 1.95 -12.17 15.44
CA PHE A 9 2.00 -11.73 14.05
C PHE A 9 2.08 -10.22 13.87
N VAL A 10 2.52 -9.81 12.68
CA VAL A 10 2.48 -8.42 12.21
C VAL A 10 1.86 -8.37 10.81
N PHE A 11 0.81 -7.55 10.68
CA PHE A 11 0.26 -7.20 9.39
C PHE A 11 0.88 -5.90 8.88
N VAL A 12 1.69 -6.03 7.82
CA VAL A 12 2.31 -4.94 7.12
C VAL A 12 1.31 -4.34 6.13
N HIS A 13 0.89 -3.12 6.44
CA HIS A 13 -0.11 -2.42 5.64
C HIS A 13 0.56 -1.65 4.50
N ASN A 14 0.71 -2.32 3.36
CA ASN A 14 1.11 -1.70 2.09
C ASN A 14 -0.07 -0.84 1.55
N PRO A 15 0.14 0.42 1.13
CA PRO A 15 -0.93 1.26 0.64
C PRO A 15 -1.66 0.69 -0.59
N LYS A 16 -2.98 0.88 -0.62
CA LYS A 16 -3.87 0.67 -1.79
C LYS A 16 -4.02 -0.77 -2.30
N VAL A 17 -3.78 -1.74 -1.42
CA VAL A 17 -3.92 -3.18 -1.66
C VAL A 17 -5.09 -3.81 -0.89
N GLY A 18 -6.18 -3.07 -0.66
CA GLY A 18 -7.30 -3.55 0.17
C GLY A 18 -7.01 -3.52 1.68
N GLY A 19 -5.93 -2.86 2.10
CA GLY A 19 -5.44 -2.92 3.47
C GLY A 19 -6.40 -2.41 4.54
N MET A 20 -7.36 -1.53 4.24
CA MET A 20 -8.41 -1.16 5.20
C MET A 20 -9.38 -2.31 5.51
N THR A 21 -9.71 -3.15 4.52
CA THR A 21 -10.57 -4.32 4.73
C THR A 21 -9.89 -5.32 5.65
N PHE A 22 -8.64 -5.68 5.33
CA PHE A 22 -7.85 -6.60 6.16
C PHE A 22 -7.53 -6.00 7.53
N ARG A 23 -7.22 -4.71 7.60
CA ARG A 23 -7.00 -4.02 8.87
C ARG A 23 -8.23 -4.10 9.76
N THR A 24 -9.42 -3.86 9.24
CA THR A 24 -10.67 -3.97 10.02
C THR A 24 -10.87 -5.39 10.55
N ALA A 25 -10.61 -6.40 9.72
CA ALA A 25 -10.69 -7.80 10.13
C ALA A 25 -9.68 -8.15 11.25
N LEU A 26 -8.48 -7.58 11.18
CA LEU A 26 -7.39 -7.85 12.11
C LEU A 26 -7.42 -6.97 13.37
N MET A 27 -8.27 -5.95 13.42
CA MET A 27 -8.35 -5.01 14.55
C MET A 27 -8.60 -5.67 15.90
N PRO A 28 -9.46 -6.71 16.02
CA PRO A 28 -9.68 -7.39 17.29
C PRO A 28 -8.42 -8.05 17.87
N PHE A 29 -7.38 -8.25 17.06
CA PHE A 29 -6.12 -8.89 17.45
C PHE A 29 -4.99 -7.88 17.73
N ASP A 30 -5.21 -6.58 17.50
CA ASP A 30 -4.19 -5.56 17.76
C ASP A 30 -3.97 -5.39 19.26
N THR A 31 -2.74 -5.63 19.72
CA THR A 31 -2.35 -5.49 21.14
C THR A 31 -1.57 -4.22 21.41
N ARG A 32 -1.53 -3.30 20.44
CA ARG A 32 -0.78 -2.04 20.52
C ARG A 32 -1.70 -0.83 20.53
N GLU A 33 -2.96 -1.02 20.91
CA GLU A 33 -3.94 0.06 21.09
C GLU A 33 -4.04 0.99 19.87
N ASN A 34 -3.95 0.40 18.68
CA ASN A 34 -3.98 1.12 17.42
C ASN A 34 -2.85 2.18 17.25
N PHE A 35 -1.71 1.98 17.92
CA PHE A 35 -0.60 2.94 17.90
C PHE A 35 -0.06 3.22 16.49
N PHE A 36 0.00 2.20 15.64
CA PHE A 36 0.53 2.28 14.26
C PHE A 36 -0.56 2.60 13.22
N PHE A 37 -1.30 3.68 13.50
CA PHE A 37 -2.31 4.24 12.62
C PHE A 37 -2.24 5.77 12.66
N GLU A 38 -2.75 6.40 11.60
CA GLU A 38 -2.75 7.86 11.38
C GLU A 38 -1.37 8.49 11.18
N TRP A 39 -1.37 9.80 10.95
CA TRP A 39 -0.16 10.60 10.82
C TRP A 39 0.29 11.08 12.20
N LYS A 40 1.57 10.89 12.50
CA LYS A 40 2.17 11.35 13.77
C LYS A 40 3.51 12.01 13.53
N GLU A 41 3.83 13.02 14.33
CA GLU A 41 5.19 13.56 14.42
C GLU A 41 6.06 12.60 15.23
N VAL A 42 7.25 12.29 14.72
CA VAL A 42 8.22 11.39 15.38
C VAL A 42 9.62 11.98 15.39
N GLY A 43 10.37 11.61 16.43
CA GLY A 43 11.77 12.01 16.64
C GLY A 43 11.94 13.50 16.95
N ASP A 44 13.17 13.89 17.26
CA ASP A 44 13.49 15.26 17.72
C ASP A 44 13.25 16.32 16.64
N LEU A 45 13.34 15.92 15.37
CA LEU A 45 13.07 16.78 14.22
C LEU A 45 11.58 16.92 13.86
N LYS A 46 10.68 16.32 14.67
CA LYS A 46 9.21 16.34 14.47
C LYS A 46 8.78 15.95 13.05
N LYS A 47 9.41 14.90 12.50
CA LYS A 47 9.05 14.42 11.16
C LYS A 47 7.67 13.80 11.18
N THR A 48 6.75 14.27 10.33
CA THR A 48 5.43 13.63 10.18
C THR A 48 5.56 12.34 9.38
N LEU A 49 5.08 11.23 9.95
CA LEU A 49 4.98 9.93 9.29
C LEU A 49 3.55 9.43 9.27
N ASP A 50 3.16 8.77 8.19
CA ASP A 50 1.98 7.91 8.16
C ASP A 50 2.32 6.57 8.80
N LEU A 51 1.93 6.38 10.07
CA LEU A 51 2.23 5.15 10.81
C LEU A 51 1.39 3.97 10.33
N ALA A 52 0.24 4.22 9.68
CA ALA A 52 -0.52 3.16 9.07
C ALA A 52 0.31 2.43 8.01
N HIS A 53 1.15 3.18 7.27
CA HIS A 53 1.99 2.71 6.17
C HIS A 53 3.49 2.85 6.51
N ILE A 54 3.87 2.53 7.76
CA ILE A 54 5.28 2.55 8.16
C ILE A 54 6.06 1.41 7.47
N THR A 55 7.23 1.75 6.91
CA THR A 55 8.15 0.77 6.31
C THR A 55 9.06 0.15 7.39
N PRO A 56 9.64 -1.05 7.18
CA PRO A 56 10.63 -1.62 8.11
C PRO A 56 11.83 -0.69 8.34
N PHE A 57 12.27 0.06 7.32
CA PHE A 57 13.32 1.07 7.50
C PHE A 57 12.91 2.16 8.50
N GLN A 58 11.70 2.72 8.34
CA GLN A 58 11.18 3.72 9.26
C GLN A 58 10.92 3.13 10.66
N LEU A 59 10.40 1.90 10.72
CA LEU A 59 10.14 1.22 11.99
C LEU A 59 11.45 1.02 12.78
N ASN A 60 12.52 0.53 12.14
CA ASN A 60 13.82 0.40 12.79
C ASN A 60 14.41 1.77 13.20
N ARG A 61 14.24 2.80 12.36
CA ARG A 61 14.81 4.13 12.61
C ARG A 61 14.16 4.88 13.77
N PHE A 62 12.84 4.78 13.90
CA PHE A 62 12.04 5.59 14.83
C PHE A 62 11.46 4.79 16.00
N PHE A 63 11.36 3.47 15.88
CA PHE A 63 10.83 2.57 16.91
C PHE A 63 11.71 1.30 17.01
N PRO A 64 13.03 1.44 17.27
CA PRO A 64 13.97 0.32 17.25
C PRO A 64 13.58 -0.80 18.22
N ASP A 65 13.07 -0.45 19.41
CA ASP A 65 12.63 -1.43 20.40
C ASP A 65 11.45 -2.27 19.89
N VAL A 66 10.51 -1.63 19.18
CA VAL A 66 9.40 -2.34 18.54
C VAL A 66 9.92 -3.24 17.43
N PHE A 67 10.79 -2.71 16.56
CA PHE A 67 11.40 -3.46 15.45
C PHE A 67 12.09 -4.74 15.94
N ALA A 68 12.87 -4.64 17.03
CA ALA A 68 13.52 -5.79 17.66
C ALA A 68 12.50 -6.75 18.30
N SER A 69 11.50 -6.23 19.03
CA SER A 69 10.52 -7.07 19.74
C SER A 69 9.66 -7.98 18.85
N ILE A 70 9.49 -7.59 17.58
CA ILE A 70 8.68 -8.34 16.60
C ILE A 70 9.54 -9.18 15.64
N GLU A 71 10.86 -9.27 15.87
CA GLU A 71 11.77 -9.96 14.96
C GLU A 71 11.34 -11.42 14.72
N SER A 72 10.91 -12.12 15.78
CA SER A 72 10.46 -13.51 15.70
C SER A 72 9.00 -13.69 15.28
N TYR A 73 8.23 -12.61 15.09
CA TYR A 73 6.80 -12.71 14.77
C TYR A 73 6.61 -13.13 13.32
N TYR A 74 5.50 -13.80 13.03
CA TYR A 74 5.07 -14.04 11.65
C TYR A 74 4.59 -12.73 11.01
N LYS A 75 5.22 -12.30 9.92
CA LYS A 75 4.95 -11.02 9.27
C LYS A 75 4.39 -11.28 7.89
N PHE A 76 3.30 -10.62 7.55
CA PHE A 76 2.68 -10.78 6.24
C PHE A 76 2.08 -9.48 5.73
N GLY A 77 1.78 -9.43 4.44
CA GLY A 77 0.98 -8.37 3.86
C GLY A 77 0.50 -8.71 2.45
N PHE A 78 -0.02 -7.71 1.76
CA PHE A 78 -0.57 -7.87 0.42
C PHE A 78 0.15 -6.98 -0.58
N SER A 79 0.36 -7.52 -1.78
CA SER A 79 0.76 -6.79 -2.97
C SER A 79 -0.43 -6.68 -3.92
N ARG A 80 -0.33 -5.75 -4.87
CA ARG A 80 -1.28 -5.57 -5.96
C ARG A 80 -0.51 -5.27 -7.23
N ASN A 81 -1.09 -5.57 -8.40
CA ASN A 81 -0.54 -5.15 -9.68
C ASN A 81 -0.15 -3.65 -9.63
N PRO A 82 1.11 -3.29 -9.93
CA PRO A 82 1.59 -1.91 -9.76
C PRO A 82 0.77 -0.86 -10.51
N TYR A 83 0.23 -1.17 -11.70
CA TYR A 83 -0.62 -0.23 -12.45
C TYR A 83 -1.94 0.01 -11.74
N SER A 84 -2.66 -1.06 -11.38
CA SER A 84 -3.94 -0.93 -10.67
C SER A 84 -3.79 -0.24 -9.31
N ARG A 85 -2.66 -0.51 -8.63
CA ARG A 85 -2.29 0.16 -7.38
C ARG A 85 -2.04 1.65 -7.61
N PHE A 86 -1.28 2.02 -8.64
CA PHE A 86 -1.01 3.40 -9.00
C PHE A 86 -2.30 4.20 -9.26
N MET A 87 -3.22 3.67 -10.09
CA MET A 87 -4.50 4.32 -10.35
C MET A 87 -5.33 4.51 -9.07
N SER A 88 -5.30 3.51 -8.17
CA SER A 88 -5.94 3.63 -6.86
C SER A 88 -5.27 4.67 -5.96
N ALA A 89 -3.94 4.83 -6.05
CA ALA A 89 -3.19 5.87 -5.36
C ALA A 89 -3.55 7.27 -5.87
N ILE A 90 -3.74 7.47 -7.18
CA ILE A 90 -4.24 8.74 -7.75
C ILE A 90 -5.61 9.08 -7.16
N SER A 91 -6.59 8.16 -7.19
CA SER A 91 -7.93 8.41 -6.61
C SER A 91 -7.90 8.72 -5.11
N GLN A 92 -6.94 8.15 -4.38
CA GLN A 92 -6.70 8.45 -2.97
C GLN A 92 -6.04 9.81 -2.78
N HIS A 93 -5.05 10.16 -3.59
CA HIS A 93 -4.33 11.42 -3.51
C HIS A 93 -5.26 12.60 -3.80
N LEU A 94 -6.20 12.45 -4.75
CA LEU A 94 -7.26 13.43 -5.01
C LEU A 94 -8.16 13.70 -3.77
N LYS A 95 -8.25 12.78 -2.80
CA LYS A 95 -8.97 13.04 -1.53
C LYS A 95 -8.28 14.07 -0.65
N LEU A 96 -6.97 14.28 -0.83
CA LEU A 96 -6.21 15.29 -0.09
C LEU A 96 -6.48 16.71 -0.63
N CYS A 97 -7.10 16.84 -1.79
CA CYS A 97 -7.66 18.09 -2.31
C CYS A 97 -9.04 18.34 -1.66
N THR A 98 -10.01 18.84 -2.42
CA THR A 98 -11.41 18.96 -1.95
C THR A 98 -12.25 17.79 -2.45
N PRO A 99 -13.31 17.38 -1.70
CA PRO A 99 -14.26 16.39 -2.18
C PRO A 99 -14.88 16.74 -3.54
N TYR A 100 -15.09 18.03 -3.80
CA TYR A 100 -15.60 18.55 -5.08
C TYR A 100 -14.66 18.25 -6.24
N ILE A 101 -13.37 18.60 -6.12
CA ILE A 101 -12.35 18.34 -7.16
C ILE A 101 -12.24 16.85 -7.40
N ARG A 102 -12.18 16.06 -6.33
CA ARG A 102 -12.13 14.60 -6.46
C ARG A 102 -13.31 14.08 -7.27
N ASN A 103 -14.54 14.47 -6.91
CA ASN A 103 -15.72 13.98 -7.60
C ASN A 103 -15.78 14.44 -9.06
N ALA A 104 -15.40 15.68 -9.37
CA ALA A 104 -15.35 16.19 -10.73
C ALA A 104 -14.34 15.45 -11.62
N VAL A 105 -13.14 15.17 -11.09
CA VAL A 105 -12.15 14.34 -11.80
C VAL A 105 -12.65 12.91 -11.96
N LEU A 106 -13.20 12.34 -10.89
CA LEU A 106 -13.71 10.98 -10.90
C LEU A 106 -14.97 10.79 -11.76
N SER A 107 -15.75 11.83 -12.05
CA SER A 107 -16.88 11.72 -12.97
C SER A 107 -16.48 11.81 -14.45
N ASN A 108 -15.21 12.15 -14.74
CA ASN A 108 -14.69 12.28 -16.09
C ASN A 108 -13.46 11.39 -16.26
N GLU A 109 -13.66 10.22 -16.88
CA GLU A 109 -12.60 9.24 -17.00
C GLU A 109 -11.40 9.74 -17.81
N ASP A 110 -11.62 10.49 -18.92
CA ASP A 110 -10.51 11.03 -19.72
C ASP A 110 -9.66 12.00 -18.92
N LEU A 111 -10.30 12.85 -18.11
CA LEU A 111 -9.59 13.73 -17.18
C LEU A 111 -8.81 12.93 -16.13
N PHE A 112 -9.40 11.87 -15.57
CA PHE A 112 -8.73 11.01 -14.60
C PHE A 112 -7.48 10.33 -15.19
N TYR A 113 -7.56 9.73 -16.38
CA TYR A 113 -6.42 9.09 -17.04
C TYR A 113 -5.39 10.12 -17.54
N GLY A 114 -5.82 11.31 -17.96
CA GLY A 114 -4.94 12.42 -18.28
C GLY A 114 -4.11 12.85 -17.07
N ILE A 115 -4.75 13.08 -15.93
CA ILE A 115 -4.07 13.40 -14.65
C ILE A 115 -3.14 12.28 -14.23
N ALA A 116 -3.56 11.02 -14.32
CA ALA A 116 -2.73 9.88 -13.97
C ALA A 116 -1.48 9.77 -14.86
N SER A 117 -1.62 10.00 -16.16
CA SER A 117 -0.50 10.00 -17.10
C SER A 117 0.48 11.14 -16.81
N GLU A 118 -0.02 12.35 -16.61
CA GLU A 118 0.80 13.52 -16.28
C GLU A 118 1.53 13.34 -14.95
N PHE A 119 0.86 12.79 -13.94
CA PHE A 119 1.45 12.51 -12.64
C PHE A 119 2.60 11.51 -12.76
N ALA A 120 2.44 10.43 -13.55
CA ALA A 120 3.48 9.44 -13.79
C ALA A 120 4.74 10.07 -14.41
N LEU A 121 4.58 11.06 -15.28
CA LEU A 121 5.69 11.72 -15.98
C LEU A 121 6.40 12.78 -15.13
N THR A 122 5.65 13.50 -14.29
CA THR A 122 6.16 14.72 -13.63
C THR A 122 6.46 14.55 -12.15
N SER A 123 5.64 13.75 -11.45
CA SER A 123 5.55 13.72 -9.99
C SER A 123 5.96 12.38 -9.37
N LEU A 124 5.98 11.30 -10.17
CA LEU A 124 6.38 9.97 -9.71
C LEU A 124 7.92 9.84 -9.62
N LYS A 125 8.52 10.56 -8.67
CA LYS A 125 9.97 10.59 -8.42
C LYS A 125 10.29 10.22 -6.98
N GLN A 126 11.37 9.46 -6.79
CA GLN A 126 11.69 8.86 -5.49
C GLN A 126 11.95 9.91 -4.40
N ASP A 127 12.69 10.96 -4.73
CA ASP A 127 13.03 12.08 -3.87
C ASP A 127 11.78 12.83 -3.40
N ILE A 128 10.83 13.10 -4.30
CA ILE A 128 9.54 13.73 -3.96
C ILE A 128 8.74 12.83 -3.00
N ILE A 129 8.64 11.54 -3.32
CA ILE A 129 7.83 10.58 -2.56
C ILE A 129 8.37 10.35 -1.15
N ASP A 130 9.69 10.37 -0.97
CA ASP A 130 10.30 10.13 0.34
C ASP A 130 10.27 11.34 1.28
N GLN A 131 10.11 12.54 0.72
CA GLN A 131 10.09 13.80 1.48
C GLN A 131 8.68 14.23 1.88
N ASP A 132 7.64 13.80 1.15
CA ASP A 132 6.27 14.22 1.41
C ASP A 132 5.39 13.06 1.90
N VAL A 133 4.90 13.15 3.14
CA VAL A 133 3.99 12.16 3.74
C VAL A 133 2.71 11.96 2.91
N ARG A 134 2.26 12.99 2.18
CA ARG A 134 1.08 12.95 1.30
C ARG A 134 1.27 12.02 0.10
N MET A 135 2.52 11.70 -0.22
CA MET A 135 2.93 10.86 -1.35
C MET A 135 3.13 9.39 -0.96
N VAL A 136 2.88 9.00 0.30
CA VAL A 136 3.11 7.64 0.82
C VAL A 136 2.45 6.53 -0.02
N HIS A 137 1.30 6.81 -0.63
CA HIS A 137 0.57 5.86 -1.47
C HIS A 137 1.28 5.50 -2.79
N PHE A 138 2.25 6.30 -3.21
CA PHE A 138 3.05 6.08 -4.42
C PHE A 138 4.40 5.41 -4.15
N ARG A 139 4.76 5.20 -2.88
CA ARG A 139 5.97 4.46 -2.53
C ARG A 139 5.91 3.05 -3.12
N LYS A 140 7.04 2.54 -3.59
CA LYS A 140 7.17 1.14 -4.07
C LYS A 140 6.72 0.16 -2.99
N GLN A 141 6.02 -0.88 -3.40
CA GLN A 141 5.53 -1.95 -2.53
C GLN A 141 6.69 -2.70 -1.85
N SER A 142 7.82 -2.84 -2.55
CA SER A 142 9.04 -3.44 -2.03
C SER A 142 9.55 -2.74 -0.78
N ASN A 143 9.37 -1.42 -0.64
CA ASN A 143 9.80 -0.69 0.55
C ASN A 143 9.07 -1.12 1.82
N PHE A 144 7.90 -1.77 1.72
CA PHE A 144 7.13 -2.25 2.86
C PHE A 144 7.52 -3.67 3.27
N PHE A 145 8.03 -4.46 2.34
CA PHE A 145 8.29 -5.89 2.55
C PHE A 145 9.77 -6.25 2.62
N TYR A 146 10.66 -5.35 2.18
CA TYR A 146 12.10 -5.56 2.17
C TYR A 146 12.80 -4.61 3.13
N TYR A 147 13.84 -5.11 3.78
CA TYR A 147 14.73 -4.35 4.64
C TYR A 147 16.18 -4.71 4.32
N SER A 148 17.01 -3.70 4.03
CA SER A 148 18.42 -3.89 3.65
C SER A 148 18.62 -4.89 2.50
N GLY A 149 17.75 -4.84 1.49
CA GLY A 149 17.80 -5.70 0.30
C GLY A 149 17.29 -7.13 0.49
N LYS A 150 16.88 -7.52 1.70
CA LYS A 150 16.31 -8.84 1.99
C LYS A 150 14.82 -8.73 2.26
N ILE A 151 14.06 -9.78 1.94
CA ILE A 151 12.66 -9.86 2.36
C ILE A 151 12.62 -9.89 3.89
N TRP A 152 11.82 -8.99 4.47
CA TRP A 152 11.65 -8.84 5.93
C TRP A 152 10.39 -9.56 6.43
N VAL A 153 9.40 -9.73 5.55
CA VAL A 153 8.17 -10.47 5.85
C VAL A 153 8.31 -11.94 5.50
N ASN A 154 7.49 -12.78 6.14
CA ASN A 154 7.38 -14.20 5.82
C ASN A 154 6.64 -14.38 4.50
N ASP A 155 5.50 -13.71 4.34
CA ASP A 155 4.63 -13.91 3.18
C ASP A 155 4.06 -12.61 2.61
N VAL A 156 3.95 -12.57 1.27
CA VAL A 156 3.30 -11.48 0.54
C VAL A 156 2.27 -12.07 -0.42
N PHE A 157 1.00 -11.90 -0.07
CA PHE A 157 -0.12 -12.39 -0.88
C PHE A 157 -0.49 -11.39 -1.98
N LYS A 158 -1.03 -11.87 -3.09
CA LYS A 158 -1.57 -10.99 -4.14
C LYS A 158 -3.03 -10.67 -3.85
N LEU A 159 -3.41 -9.40 -3.91
CA LEU A 159 -4.82 -8.99 -3.78
C LEU A 159 -5.70 -9.64 -4.86
N GLU A 160 -5.13 -9.96 -6.01
CA GLU A 160 -5.82 -10.63 -7.10
C GLU A 160 -6.12 -12.12 -6.81
N ASN A 161 -5.39 -12.73 -5.85
CA ASN A 161 -5.45 -14.17 -5.57
C ASN A 161 -5.77 -14.47 -4.10
N LEU A 162 -6.79 -13.82 -3.53
CA LEU A 162 -7.09 -13.94 -2.09
C LEU A 162 -7.46 -15.36 -1.63
N HIS A 163 -7.86 -16.25 -2.53
CA HIS A 163 -8.14 -17.65 -2.19
C HIS A 163 -6.91 -18.37 -1.61
N GLU A 164 -5.70 -18.03 -2.07
CA GLU A 164 -4.43 -18.58 -1.56
C GLU A 164 -4.27 -18.32 -0.05
N VAL A 165 -4.83 -17.22 0.45
CA VAL A 165 -4.73 -16.81 1.86
C VAL A 165 -5.57 -17.70 2.78
N LYS A 166 -6.65 -18.29 2.27
CA LYS A 166 -7.54 -19.15 3.07
C LYS A 166 -6.88 -20.44 3.49
N GLU A 167 -5.98 -20.93 2.66
CA GLU A 167 -5.25 -22.19 2.87
C GLU A 167 -4.13 -21.99 3.91
N GLU A 168 -3.79 -20.74 4.21
CA GLU A 168 -2.75 -20.37 5.14
C GLU A 168 -3.25 -20.16 6.58
N SER A 169 -2.31 -20.29 7.53
CA SER A 169 -2.56 -20.10 8.97
C SER A 169 -3.18 -18.74 9.31
N ILE A 170 -2.94 -17.72 8.48
CA ILE A 170 -3.47 -16.37 8.68
C ILE A 170 -4.92 -16.21 8.20
N GLY A 171 -5.39 -17.10 7.32
CA GLY A 171 -6.73 -17.04 6.73
C GLY A 171 -7.83 -17.04 7.78
N LYS A 172 -7.63 -17.79 8.87
CA LYS A 172 -8.57 -17.86 10.01
C LYS A 172 -8.82 -16.50 10.68
N TYR A 173 -7.84 -15.59 10.68
CA TYR A 173 -7.98 -14.27 11.30
C TYR A 173 -8.68 -13.25 10.39
N LEU A 174 -8.61 -13.47 9.07
CA LEU A 174 -9.24 -12.59 8.08
C LEU A 174 -10.71 -12.95 7.84
N GLY A 175 -11.07 -14.22 8.04
CA GLY A 175 -12.43 -14.73 7.94
C GLY A 175 -13.10 -14.34 6.62
N ASN A 176 -14.34 -13.86 6.70
CA ASN A 176 -15.15 -13.47 5.53
C ASN A 176 -14.58 -12.28 4.74
N SER A 177 -13.57 -11.58 5.26
CA SER A 177 -12.93 -10.46 4.54
C SER A 177 -12.14 -10.93 3.32
N ILE A 178 -11.80 -12.22 3.26
CA ILE A 178 -11.19 -12.87 2.10
C ILE A 178 -12.22 -13.08 1.00
N ASP A 179 -13.44 -13.48 1.36
CA ASP A 179 -14.54 -13.76 0.43
C ASP A 179 -15.11 -12.49 -0.21
N ASN A 180 -15.22 -11.43 0.59
CA ASN A 180 -15.82 -10.18 0.18
C ASN A 180 -14.90 -9.01 0.50
N PRO A 181 -13.74 -8.89 -0.18
CA PRO A 181 -12.88 -7.73 0.01
C PRO A 181 -13.65 -6.47 -0.40
N ILE A 182 -14.11 -5.69 0.58
CA ILE A 182 -14.84 -4.45 0.34
C ILE A 182 -13.92 -3.50 -0.40
N ASN A 183 -14.13 -3.36 -1.70
CA ASN A 183 -13.40 -2.41 -2.50
C ASN A 183 -14.14 -1.07 -2.40
N GLN A 184 -13.84 -0.24 -1.39
CA GLN A 184 -14.52 1.05 -1.18
C GLN A 184 -14.37 2.05 -2.35
N THR A 185 -13.57 1.73 -3.35
CA THR A 185 -13.46 2.47 -4.62
C THR A 185 -14.38 1.94 -5.74
N SER A 186 -15.24 0.95 -5.46
CA SER A 186 -16.20 0.35 -6.41
C SER A 186 -17.27 1.29 -6.96
N GLY A 187 -17.33 2.55 -6.49
CA GLY A 187 -18.09 3.61 -7.16
C GLY A 187 -17.57 3.95 -8.57
N TYR A 188 -16.37 3.49 -8.93
CA TYR A 188 -15.93 3.28 -10.31
C TYR A 188 -16.29 1.85 -10.70
N GLY A 189 -17.30 1.70 -11.56
CA GLY A 189 -17.72 0.40 -12.09
C GLY A 189 -16.64 -0.18 -12.99
N GLY A 190 -15.76 -1.02 -12.44
CA GLY A 190 -14.80 -1.81 -13.21
C GLY A 190 -13.36 -1.74 -12.69
N ALA A 191 -12.55 -2.71 -13.12
CA ALA A 191 -11.09 -2.62 -12.99
C ALA A 191 -10.58 -1.43 -13.82
N TYR A 192 -9.53 -0.74 -13.36
CA TYR A 192 -8.92 0.36 -14.13
C TYR A 192 -8.46 -0.15 -15.50
N ASP A 193 -8.82 0.57 -16.55
CA ASP A 193 -8.36 0.31 -17.92
C ASP A 193 -7.01 0.99 -18.14
N ILE A 194 -5.94 0.22 -17.89
CA ILE A 194 -4.56 0.71 -18.00
C ILE A 194 -4.21 1.10 -19.45
N THR A 195 -4.94 0.61 -20.45
CA THR A 195 -4.68 0.92 -21.86
C THR A 195 -4.97 2.38 -22.22
N ARG A 196 -5.67 3.12 -21.34
CA ARG A 196 -5.96 4.54 -21.49
C ARG A 196 -4.83 5.46 -20.99
N LEU A 197 -3.81 4.91 -20.33
CA LEU A 197 -2.60 5.68 -20.05
C LEU A 197 -1.78 5.89 -21.32
N THR A 198 -1.05 6.99 -21.39
CA THR A 198 -0.12 7.20 -22.51
C THR A 198 1.03 6.19 -22.46
N ARG A 199 1.62 5.88 -23.62
CA ARG A 199 2.78 4.96 -23.70
C ARG A 199 3.95 5.45 -22.85
N ASP A 200 4.19 6.75 -22.82
CA ASP A 200 5.25 7.34 -22.01
C ASP A 200 4.96 7.20 -20.50
N ALA A 201 3.70 7.33 -20.08
CA ALA A 201 3.31 7.08 -18.70
C ALA A 201 3.49 5.60 -18.32
N ILE A 202 3.13 4.66 -19.20
CA ILE A 202 3.37 3.22 -18.97
C ILE A 202 4.87 2.95 -18.82
N ARG A 203 5.71 3.54 -19.69
CA ARG A 203 7.17 3.42 -19.59
C ARG A 203 7.70 3.98 -18.27
N ALA A 204 7.23 5.16 -17.84
CA ALA A 204 7.60 5.75 -16.56
C ALA A 204 7.19 4.87 -15.37
N LEU A 205 6.01 4.26 -15.42
CA LEU A 205 5.54 3.32 -14.39
C LEU A 205 6.38 2.04 -14.37
N ASN A 206 6.78 1.51 -15.53
CA ASN A 206 7.65 0.35 -15.65
C ASN A 206 9.05 0.57 -15.06
N GLU A 207 9.58 1.77 -15.26
CA GLU A 207 10.85 2.18 -14.70
C GLU A 207 10.73 2.37 -13.19
N PHE A 208 9.78 3.20 -12.74
CA PHE A 208 9.62 3.53 -11.33
C PHE A 208 9.26 2.30 -10.48
N TYR A 209 8.27 1.51 -10.89
CA TYR A 209 7.85 0.30 -10.15
C TYR A 209 8.58 -0.96 -10.60
N GLY A 210 9.66 -0.85 -11.37
CA GLY A 210 10.36 -2.00 -11.97
C GLY A 210 10.73 -3.10 -10.97
N VAL A 211 11.14 -2.71 -9.76
CA VAL A 211 11.45 -3.64 -8.66
C VAL A 211 10.21 -4.37 -8.13
N ASP A 212 9.04 -3.73 -8.10
CA ASP A 212 7.80 -4.35 -7.64
C ASP A 212 7.29 -5.38 -8.65
N PHE A 213 7.38 -5.08 -9.95
CA PHE A 213 7.07 -6.06 -10.99
C PHE A 213 7.90 -7.32 -10.83
N ASN A 214 9.21 -7.17 -10.63
CA ASN A 214 10.13 -8.29 -10.47
C ASN A 214 9.87 -9.07 -9.17
N ASN A 215 9.84 -8.37 -8.02
CA ASN A 215 9.74 -8.99 -6.70
C ASN A 215 8.41 -9.72 -6.48
N PHE A 216 7.32 -9.21 -7.04
CA PHE A 216 5.97 -9.79 -6.87
C PHE A 216 5.48 -10.54 -8.11
N LYS A 217 6.36 -10.77 -9.10
CA LYS A 217 6.05 -11.53 -10.32
C LYS A 217 4.79 -11.01 -11.02
N TYR A 218 4.76 -9.70 -11.27
CA TYR A 218 3.75 -9.08 -12.13
C TYR A 218 4.35 -8.81 -13.50
N GLU A 219 3.53 -8.97 -14.53
CA GLU A 219 3.93 -8.66 -15.91
C GLU A 219 3.93 -7.15 -16.15
N LYS A 220 4.92 -6.71 -16.94
CA LYS A 220 4.99 -5.34 -17.45
C LYS A 220 4.27 -5.29 -18.79
N LEU A 221 3.50 -4.23 -18.99
CA LEU A 221 2.98 -3.85 -20.30
C LEU A 221 4.12 -3.27 -21.14
N SER A 222 4.08 -3.54 -22.44
CA SER A 222 5.00 -3.01 -23.46
C SER A 222 4.68 -1.58 -23.86
#